data_AF-A0A7V6SN14-F1
#
_entry.id   AF-A0A7V6SN14-F1
#
_cell.length_a   1.000
_cell.length_b   1.000
_cell.length_c   1.000
_cell.angle_alpha   90.00
_cell.angle_beta   90.00
_cell.angle_gamma   90.00
#
_symmetry.space_group_name_H-M   'P 1'
#
loop_
_entity.id
_entity.type
_entity.pdbx_description
1 polymer ?
#
loop_
_entity_poly.entity_id
_entity_poly.type
_entity_poly.pdbx_seq_one_letter_code
_entity_poly.pdbx_strand_id
1 'polypeptide(L)'
;MSSHELTKYDGAELAIEYESIYREVKEILTTARNKVYRAANFAMVEAYWHIGKVIVEKQGGKETAEYGSRLLENLSEKMTRDFGKGFTTTNLKYMRQFYLTFPNRHTLCDDLSWSHYRL
;
A
#
# COMPACT_ATOMS: atom_id res chain seq x y z
N MET A 1 57.91 -12.20 18.44
CA MET A 1 56.77 -11.38 17.95
C MET A 1 55.74 -11.35 19.07
N SER A 2 55.54 -10.17 19.66
CA SER A 2 54.97 -9.99 21.00
C SER A 2 53.44 -10.09 21.02
N SER A 3 52.87 -10.77 22.02
CA SER A 3 51.42 -11.03 22.22
C SER A 3 50.52 -9.79 22.38
N HIS A 4 51.06 -8.58 22.27
CA HIS A 4 50.32 -7.33 22.47
C HIS A 4 49.67 -6.77 21.19
N GLU A 5 50.03 -7.28 20.00
CA GLU A 5 49.39 -6.89 18.73
C GLU A 5 48.09 -7.67 18.45
N LEU A 6 47.90 -8.85 19.04
CA LEU A 6 46.76 -9.74 18.75
C LEU A 6 45.42 -9.28 19.34
N THR A 7 45.40 -8.39 20.34
CA THR A 7 44.17 -7.98 21.03
C THR A 7 43.46 -6.79 20.40
N LYS A 8 44.14 -6.00 19.55
CA LYS A 8 43.52 -4.86 18.85
C LYS A 8 42.75 -5.24 17.59
N TYR A 9 43.15 -6.33 16.93
CA TYR A 9 42.48 -6.81 15.71
C TYR A 9 41.18 -7.56 16.02
N ASP A 10 41.13 -8.30 17.13
CA ASP A 10 39.97 -9.10 17.57
C ASP A 10 38.71 -8.25 17.83
N GLY A 11 38.86 -7.09 18.48
CA GLY A 11 37.73 -6.18 18.73
C GLY A 11 37.21 -5.45 17.48
N ALA A 12 38.09 -5.17 16.52
CA ALA A 12 37.69 -4.56 15.25
C ALA A 12 36.97 -5.58 14.35
N GLU A 13 37.42 -6.83 14.35
CA GLU A 13 36.81 -7.93 13.61
C GLU A 13 35.42 -8.27 14.16
N LEU A 14 35.27 -8.33 15.49
CA LEU A 14 33.95 -8.50 16.14
C LEU A 14 32.97 -7.35 15.82
N ALA A 15 33.46 -6.11 15.73
CA ALA A 15 32.62 -4.96 15.37
C ALA A 15 32.16 -5.01 13.90
N ILE A 16 33.05 -5.47 12.99
CA ILE A 16 32.71 -5.67 11.58
C ILE A 16 31.69 -6.79 11.41
N GLU A 17 31.88 -7.91 12.12
CA GLU A 17 30.95 -9.05 12.12
C GLU A 17 29.58 -8.64 12.66
N TYR A 18 29.55 -7.93 13.79
CA TYR A 18 28.32 -7.39 14.36
C TYR A 18 27.57 -6.46 13.40
N GLU A 19 28.27 -5.51 12.76
CA GLU A 19 27.65 -4.59 11.81
C GLU A 19 27.13 -5.32 10.57
N SER A 20 27.85 -6.36 10.12
CA SER A 20 27.41 -7.22 9.03
C SER A 20 26.11 -7.96 9.37
N ILE A 21 26.05 -8.60 10.55
CA ILE A 21 24.85 -9.30 11.04
C ILE A 21 23.69 -8.32 11.21
N TYR A 22 23.94 -7.15 11.81
CA TYR A 22 22.92 -6.13 11.99
C TYR A 22 22.33 -5.67 10.65
N ARG A 23 23.18 -5.41 9.66
CA ARG A 23 22.75 -5.04 8.30
C ARG A 23 21.91 -6.14 7.67
N GLU A 24 22.34 -7.40 7.77
CA GLU A 24 21.61 -8.53 7.20
C GLU A 24 20.21 -8.68 7.83
N VAL A 25 20.13 -8.64 9.17
CA VAL A 25 18.84 -8.68 9.90
C VAL A 25 17.94 -7.51 9.51
N LYS A 26 18.51 -6.30 9.40
CA LYS A 26 17.77 -5.11 8.95
C LYS A 26 17.24 -5.27 7.53
N GLU A 27 18.06 -5.76 6.60
CA GLU A 27 17.67 -5.99 5.21
C GLU A 27 16.54 -7.03 5.09
N ILE A 28 16.60 -8.11 5.86
CA ILE A 28 15.53 -9.12 5.93
C ILE A 28 14.23 -8.47 6.39
N LEU A 29 14.26 -7.71 7.49
CA LEU A 29 13.07 -7.04 8.03
C LEU A 29 12.51 -5.97 7.09
N THR A 30 13.37 -5.14 6.49
CA THR A 30 12.96 -4.11 5.54
C THR A 30 12.34 -4.74 4.30
N THR A 31 12.93 -5.82 3.78
CA THR A 31 12.39 -6.56 2.64
C THR A 31 11.03 -7.16 2.94
N ALA A 32 10.87 -7.80 4.10
CA ALA A 32 9.58 -8.36 4.53
C ALA A 32 8.50 -7.28 4.65
N ARG A 33 8.81 -6.16 5.34
CA ARG A 33 7.88 -5.02 5.48
C ARG A 33 7.48 -4.43 4.14
N ASN A 34 8.43 -4.23 3.25
CA ASN A 34 8.15 -3.69 1.91
C ASN A 34 7.22 -4.59 1.10
N LYS A 35 7.36 -5.92 1.21
CA LYS A 35 6.44 -6.87 0.57
C LYS A 35 5.02 -6.72 1.12
N VAL A 36 4.87 -6.65 2.45
CA VAL A 36 3.57 -6.45 3.11
C VAL A 36 2.95 -5.12 2.68
N TYR A 37 3.71 -4.03 2.70
CA TYR A 37 3.20 -2.71 2.29
C TYR A 37 2.76 -2.69 0.82
N ARG A 38 3.52 -3.32 -0.08
CA ARG A 38 3.12 -3.41 -1.50
C ARG A 38 1.82 -4.20 -1.67
N ALA A 39 1.70 -5.36 -1.03
CA ALA A 39 0.49 -6.18 -1.09
C ALA A 39 -0.73 -5.45 -0.52
N ALA A 40 -0.57 -4.82 0.66
CA ALA A 40 -1.62 -4.04 1.29
C ALA A 40 -2.03 -2.82 0.43
N ASN A 41 -1.06 -2.06 -0.08
CA ASN A 41 -1.33 -0.91 -0.94
C ASN A 41 -2.07 -1.31 -2.21
N PHE A 42 -1.66 -2.41 -2.85
CA PHE A 42 -2.35 -2.95 -4.01
C PHE A 42 -3.81 -3.26 -3.68
N ALA A 43 -4.05 -4.09 -2.66
CA ALA A 43 -5.39 -4.46 -2.21
C ALA A 43 -6.27 -3.23 -1.86
N MET A 44 -5.68 -2.21 -1.21
CA MET A 44 -6.39 -0.98 -0.87
C MET A 44 -6.78 -0.16 -2.10
N VAL A 45 -5.93 -0.09 -3.12
CA VAL A 45 -6.27 0.56 -4.39
C VAL A 45 -7.43 -0.17 -5.07
N GLU A 46 -7.43 -1.50 -5.07
CA GLU A 46 -8.57 -2.28 -5.59
C GLU A 46 -9.86 -1.97 -4.81
N ALA A 47 -9.78 -1.98 -3.47
CA ALA A 47 -10.91 -1.68 -2.60
C ALA A 47 -11.48 -0.28 -2.86
N TYR A 48 -10.64 0.74 -3.00
CA TYR A 48 -11.06 2.10 -3.30
C TYR A 48 -11.79 2.22 -4.64
N TRP A 49 -11.33 1.49 -5.66
CA TRP A 49 -12.03 1.43 -6.93
C TRP A 49 -13.43 0.80 -6.78
N HIS A 50 -13.53 -0.32 -6.04
CA HIS A 50 -14.81 -0.99 -5.79
C HIS A 50 -15.77 -0.13 -4.95
N ILE A 51 -15.28 0.60 -3.95
CA ILE A 51 -16.08 1.57 -3.20
C ILE A 51 -16.64 2.64 -4.15
N GLY A 52 -15.80 3.16 -5.04
CA GLY A 52 -16.23 4.08 -6.09
C GLY A 52 -17.37 3.55 -6.94
N LYS A 53 -17.26 2.30 -7.40
CA LYS A 53 -18.30 1.60 -8.15
C LYS A 53 -19.62 1.56 -7.39
N VAL A 54 -19.59 1.11 -6.13
CA VAL A 54 -20.78 1.02 -5.27
C VAL A 54 -21.45 2.40 -5.11
N ILE A 55 -20.67 3.45 -4.89
CA ILE A 55 -21.19 4.81 -4.76
C ILE A 55 -21.91 5.25 -6.04
N VAL A 56 -21.28 5.07 -7.21
CA VAL A 56 -21.87 5.46 -8.50
C VAL A 56 -23.15 4.69 -8.80
N GLU A 57 -23.17 3.38 -8.55
CA GLU A 57 -24.35 2.54 -8.74
C GLU A 57 -25.52 2.97 -7.85
N LYS A 58 -25.25 3.27 -6.57
CA LYS A 58 -26.27 3.73 -5.62
C LYS A 58 -26.82 5.12 -5.94
N GLN A 59 -26.03 5.96 -6.61
CA GLN A 59 -26.47 7.26 -7.12
C GLN A 59 -27.17 7.17 -8.49
N GLY A 60 -27.33 5.96 -9.07
CA GLY A 60 -27.92 5.79 -10.40
C GLY A 60 -27.10 6.45 -11.51
N GLY A 61 -25.78 6.58 -11.32
CA GLY A 61 -24.89 7.25 -12.25
C GLY A 61 -25.01 8.78 -12.29
N LYS A 62 -25.93 9.39 -11.51
CA LYS A 62 -26.15 10.83 -11.49
C LYS A 62 -25.88 11.40 -10.11
N GLU A 63 -25.13 12.48 -10.05
CA GLU A 63 -25.01 13.25 -8.81
C GLU A 63 -26.23 14.17 -8.71
N THR A 64 -27.37 13.66 -8.25
CA THR A 64 -28.40 14.59 -7.74
C THR A 64 -27.80 15.24 -6.50
N ALA A 65 -27.50 16.54 -6.58
CA ALA A 65 -26.62 17.24 -5.64
C ALA A 65 -26.97 16.99 -4.16
N GLU A 66 -28.27 16.90 -3.84
CA GLU A 66 -28.73 16.76 -2.45
C GLU A 66 -28.61 15.32 -1.91
N TYR A 67 -29.14 14.32 -2.63
CA TYR A 67 -29.03 12.91 -2.23
C TYR A 67 -27.58 12.42 -2.24
N GLY A 68 -26.80 12.84 -3.26
CA GLY A 68 -25.41 12.46 -3.42
C GLY A 68 -24.53 13.00 -2.29
N SER A 69 -24.70 14.28 -1.90
CA SER A 69 -23.94 14.85 -0.79
C SER A 69 -24.26 14.16 0.54
N ARG A 70 -25.56 13.97 0.83
CA ARG A 70 -26.00 13.36 2.09
C ARG A 70 -25.55 11.91 2.24
N LEU A 71 -25.53 11.15 1.14
CA LEU A 71 -25.01 9.78 1.13
C LEU A 71 -23.53 9.74 1.53
N LEU A 72 -22.71 10.61 0.94
CA LEU A 72 -21.27 10.64 1.19
C LEU A 72 -20.94 11.11 2.60
N GLU A 73 -21.70 12.07 3.14
CA GLU A 73 -21.57 12.53 4.53
C GLU A 73 -21.86 11.39 5.52
N ASN A 74 -23.01 10.71 5.37
CA ASN A 74 -23.38 9.60 6.23
C ASN A 74 -22.38 8.43 6.15
N LEU A 75 -21.90 8.12 4.94
CA LEU A 75 -20.86 7.11 4.74
C LEU A 75 -19.56 7.53 5.43
N SER A 76 -19.14 8.78 5.27
CA SER A 76 -17.92 9.30 5.88
C SER A 76 -17.94 9.16 7.39
N GLU A 77 -19.04 9.58 8.04
CA GLU A 77 -19.20 9.47 9.49
C GLU A 77 -19.10 8.01 9.97
N LYS A 78 -19.89 7.12 9.34
CA LYS A 78 -19.93 5.71 9.74
C LYS A 78 -18.60 5.01 9.49
N MET A 79 -18.00 5.20 8.31
CA MET A 79 -16.75 4.54 7.95
C MET A 79 -15.56 5.10 8.73
N THR A 80 -15.53 6.40 9.03
CA THR A 80 -14.48 6.99 9.87
C THR A 80 -14.57 6.46 11.31
N ARG A 81 -15.78 6.23 11.83
CA ARG A 81 -15.97 5.59 13.14
C ARG A 81 -15.52 4.13 13.13
N ASP A 82 -15.89 3.38 12.09
CA ASP A 82 -15.69 1.93 12.05
C ASP A 82 -14.25 1.55 11.65
N PHE A 83 -13.58 2.35 10.80
CA PHE A 83 -12.26 2.06 10.21
C PHE A 83 -11.20 3.14 10.43
N GLY A 84 -11.56 4.28 11.02
CA GLY A 84 -10.63 5.35 11.33
C GLY A 84 -10.33 6.28 10.15
N LYS A 85 -9.12 6.85 10.17
CA LYS A 85 -8.68 7.86 9.19
C LYS A 85 -8.64 7.26 7.79
N GLY A 86 -9.11 8.01 6.79
CA GLY A 86 -9.05 7.61 5.37
C GLY A 86 -10.41 7.58 4.68
N PHE A 87 -11.52 7.63 5.42
CA PHE A 87 -12.88 7.62 4.87
C PHE A 87 -13.60 8.95 5.04
N THR A 88 -12.90 10.06 4.81
CA THR A 88 -13.53 11.38 4.78
C THR A 88 -14.44 11.52 3.56
N THR A 89 -15.40 12.44 3.61
CA THR A 89 -16.26 12.77 2.46
C THR A 89 -15.43 13.07 1.21
N THR A 90 -14.32 13.80 1.36
CA THR A 90 -13.38 14.10 0.26
C THR A 90 -12.77 12.83 -0.33
N ASN A 91 -12.31 11.90 0.51
CA ASN A 91 -11.75 10.64 0.02
C ASN A 91 -12.79 9.77 -0.68
N LEU A 92 -14.04 9.73 -0.17
CA LEU A 92 -15.13 9.01 -0.84
C LEU A 92 -15.47 9.64 -2.21
N LYS A 93 -15.39 10.97 -2.35
CA LYS A 93 -15.49 11.65 -3.64
C LYS A 93 -14.37 11.23 -4.59
N TYR A 94 -13.13 11.11 -4.10
CA TYR A 94 -12.02 10.61 -4.92
C TYR A 94 -12.19 9.14 -5.33
N MET A 95 -12.68 8.27 -4.43
CA MET A 95 -12.98 6.88 -4.77
C MET A 95 -14.05 6.80 -5.86
N ARG A 96 -15.13 7.60 -5.74
CA ARG A 96 -16.15 7.75 -6.79
C ARG A 96 -15.54 8.19 -8.11
N GLN A 97 -14.73 9.26 -8.10
CA GLN A 97 -14.07 9.76 -9.30
C GLN A 97 -13.15 8.71 -9.91
N PHE A 98 -12.43 7.95 -9.09
CA PHE A 98 -11.53 6.90 -9.54
C PHE A 98 -12.26 5.86 -10.40
N TYR A 99 -13.45 5.40 -9.96
CA TYR A 99 -14.28 4.50 -10.75
C TYR A 99 -14.80 5.15 -12.04
N LEU A 100 -15.27 6.40 -11.97
CA LEU A 100 -15.78 7.12 -13.15
C LEU A 100 -14.70 7.35 -14.21
N THR A 101 -13.45 7.61 -13.80
CA THR A 101 -12.33 7.83 -14.70
C THR A 101 -11.84 6.52 -15.33
N PHE A 102 -11.89 5.40 -14.58
CA PHE A 102 -11.40 4.10 -15.03
C PHE A 102 -12.47 3.01 -14.87
N PRO A 103 -13.59 3.05 -15.61
CA PRO A 103 -14.70 2.11 -15.42
C PRO A 103 -14.35 0.68 -15.87
N ASN A 104 -13.37 0.53 -16.78
CA ASN A 104 -12.87 -0.75 -17.25
C ASN A 104 -11.56 -1.09 -16.53
N ARG A 105 -11.63 -2.01 -15.57
CA ARG A 105 -10.46 -2.46 -14.77
C ARG A 105 -9.46 -3.31 -15.57
N HIS A 106 -9.87 -3.86 -16.71
CA HIS A 106 -9.15 -4.92 -17.42
C HIS A 106 -8.12 -4.45 -18.47
N THR A 107 -7.84 -3.16 -18.60
CA THR A 107 -6.95 -2.71 -19.68
C THR A 107 -5.50 -2.68 -19.18
N LEU A 108 -4.76 -3.77 -19.45
CA LEU A 108 -3.28 -3.89 -19.60
C LEU A 108 -2.39 -4.45 -18.46
N CYS A 109 -2.89 -5.21 -17.48
CA CYS A 109 -2.00 -5.97 -16.57
C CYS A 109 -2.19 -7.49 -16.59
N ASP A 110 -3.27 -8.01 -17.18
CA ASP A 110 -3.49 -9.47 -17.25
C ASP A 110 -2.64 -10.16 -18.35
N ASP A 111 -2.10 -9.40 -19.32
CA ASP A 111 -1.37 -9.94 -20.49
C ASP A 111 0.16 -9.75 -20.48
N LEU A 112 0.74 -9.19 -19.41
CA LEU A 112 2.20 -9.07 -19.28
C LEU A 112 2.72 -9.89 -18.10
N SER A 113 2.46 -11.20 -18.15
CA SER A 113 3.30 -12.12 -17.39
C SER A 113 4.71 -12.08 -17.99
N TRP A 114 5.70 -11.62 -17.21
CA TRP A 114 7.13 -11.68 -17.55
C TRP A 114 7.68 -13.12 -17.51
N SER A 115 6.89 -14.10 -17.95
CA SER A 115 7.31 -15.49 -18.12
C SER A 115 8.05 -15.72 -19.46
N HIS A 116 8.14 -14.71 -20.32
CA HIS A 116 8.71 -14.83 -21.68
C HIS A 116 10.11 -14.22 -21.88
N TYR A 117 10.68 -13.54 -20.89
CA TYR A 117 12.09 -13.09 -20.96
C TYR A 117 13.01 -14.12 -20.30
N ARG A 118 13.08 -15.31 -20.91
CA ARG A 118 14.15 -16.28 -20.71
C ARG A 118 14.86 -16.43 -22.06
N LEU A 119 15.88 -15.60 -22.28
CA LEU A 119 16.98 -15.84 -23.20
C LEU A 119 18.25 -15.94 -22.35
#